data_AF-X0ZYI5-F1
#
_entry.id   AF-X0ZYI5-F1
#
_cell.length_a   1.000
_cell.length_b   1.000
_cell.length_c   1.000
_cell.angle_alpha   90.00
_cell.angle_beta   90.00
_cell.angle_gamma   90.00
#
_symmetry.space_group_name_H-M   'P 1'
#
loop_
_entity.id
_entity.type
_entity.pdbx_description
1 polymer ?
#
loop_
_entity_poly.entity_id
_entity_poly.type
_entity_poly.pdbx_seq_one_letter_code
_entity_poly.pdbx_strand_id
1 'polypeptide(L)'
;TFLPRASHESITYGSAGLFMTAEDLAHWCNALFEGEVLRRRSMDEMLKFVDIGSGSRKRGYGLGVELYMRRISSGERAIGHSGANIGTSAYMVHLPEHHFTVVVMINSFNHECSAAITKNLITNVLRELNVIGMIPYFDFFPLGFVIIGASLTLLVIILLRIRRRLKANKKPSKDHS
;
A
#
# COMPACT_ATOMS: atom_id res chain seq x y z
N THR A 1 7.87 9.19 38.97
CA THR A 1 8.13 7.74 38.83
C THR A 1 9.34 7.51 37.94
N PHE A 2 10.54 7.53 38.52
CA PHE A 2 11.81 7.40 37.76
C PHE A 2 12.19 5.94 37.50
N LEU A 3 12.09 5.08 38.53
CA LEU A 3 12.53 3.69 38.46
C LEU A 3 11.78 2.84 37.40
N PRO A 4 10.44 2.87 37.30
CA PRO A 4 9.73 2.11 36.27
C PRO A 4 10.08 2.55 34.84
N ARG A 5 10.35 3.84 34.64
CA ARG A 5 10.76 4.39 33.35
C ARG A 5 12.19 3.99 33.00
N ALA A 6 13.14 4.13 33.94
CA ALA A 6 14.52 3.73 33.73
C ALA A 6 14.67 2.24 33.36
N SER A 7 13.91 1.36 34.02
CA SER A 7 13.89 -0.07 33.68
C SER A 7 13.26 -0.36 32.31
N HIS A 8 12.23 0.39 31.92
CA HIS A 8 11.62 0.25 30.60
C HIS A 8 12.55 0.71 29.47
N GLU A 9 13.19 1.86 29.64
CA GLU A 9 14.13 2.40 28.66
C GLU A 9 15.38 1.51 28.54
N SER A 10 15.87 0.91 29.63
CA SER A 10 17.07 0.06 29.57
C SER A 10 16.85 -1.24 28.79
N ILE A 11 15.69 -1.89 28.92
CA ILE A 11 15.37 -3.10 28.16
C ILE A 11 15.05 -2.80 26.69
N THR A 12 14.56 -1.59 26.39
CA THR A 12 14.20 -1.19 25.03
C THR A 12 15.28 -0.36 24.34
N TYR A 13 16.42 -0.09 25.00
CA TYR A 13 17.42 0.86 24.52
C TYR A 13 17.83 0.63 23.05
N GLY A 14 18.18 -0.61 22.70
CA GLY A 14 18.57 -0.96 21.33
C GLY A 14 17.41 -1.12 20.33
N SER A 15 16.16 -1.19 20.79
CA SER A 15 14.99 -1.46 19.94
C SER A 15 14.06 -0.25 19.76
N ALA A 16 13.97 0.63 20.75
CA ALA A 16 13.04 1.77 20.78
C ALA A 16 13.57 2.99 21.55
N GLY A 17 14.87 3.02 21.90
CA GLY A 17 15.51 4.08 22.68
C GLY A 17 16.05 5.26 21.87
N LEU A 18 15.75 5.33 20.56
CA LEU A 18 16.15 6.44 19.70
C LEU A 18 15.11 7.56 19.75
N PHE A 19 15.59 8.79 19.91
CA PHE A 19 14.78 10.00 19.93
C PHE A 19 15.28 10.96 18.83
N MET A 20 14.39 11.37 17.94
CA MET A 20 14.69 12.29 16.85
C MET A 20 13.41 12.98 16.36
N THR A 21 13.55 14.03 15.56
CA THR A 21 12.40 14.68 14.92
C THR A 21 11.88 13.85 13.74
N ALA A 22 10.64 14.10 13.30
CA ALA A 22 10.11 13.46 12.10
C ALA A 22 10.90 13.84 10.84
N GLU A 23 11.43 15.07 10.78
CA GLU A 23 12.28 15.57 9.70
C GLU A 23 13.61 14.83 9.66
N ASP A 24 14.31 14.71 10.79
CA ASP A 24 15.57 13.96 10.87
C ASP A 24 15.37 12.49 10.48
N LEU A 25 14.24 11.90 10.91
CA LEU A 25 13.94 10.50 10.60
C LEU A 25 13.65 10.33 9.11
N ALA A 26 13.00 11.31 8.48
CA ALA A 26 12.77 11.31 7.04
C ALA A 26 14.09 11.39 6.27
N HIS A 27 14.99 12.29 6.66
CA HIS A 27 16.33 12.40 6.07
C HIS A 27 17.15 11.13 6.25
N TRP A 28 17.17 10.57 7.46
CA TRP A 28 17.89 9.32 7.75
C TRP A 28 17.36 8.16 6.91
N CYS A 29 16.03 7.98 6.88
CA CYS A 29 15.37 6.93 6.11
C CYS A 29 15.67 7.06 4.62
N ASN A 30 15.60 8.29 4.08
CA ASN A 30 15.91 8.56 2.68
C ASN A 30 17.38 8.24 2.35
N ALA A 31 18.33 8.79 3.11
CA ALA A 31 19.75 8.55 2.91
C ALA A 31 20.11 7.06 3.04
N LEU A 32 19.48 6.36 3.99
CA LEU A 32 19.65 4.92 4.14
C LEU A 32 19.24 4.19 2.86
N PHE A 33 17.99 4.34 2.42
CA PHE A 33 17.45 3.53 1.33
C PHE A 33 17.91 3.94 -0.07
N GLU A 34 18.34 5.20 -0.26
CA GLU A 34 19.04 5.64 -1.48
C GLU A 34 20.50 5.17 -1.53
N GLY A 35 20.99 4.50 -0.48
CA GLY A 35 22.30 3.83 -0.47
C GLY A 35 23.47 4.74 -0.08
N GLU A 36 23.21 5.86 0.60
CA GLU A 36 24.23 6.81 1.04
C GLU A 36 24.90 6.40 2.36
N VAL A 37 24.22 5.56 3.16
CA VAL A 37 24.67 5.19 4.51
C VAL A 37 25.43 3.87 4.53
N LEU A 38 24.91 2.85 3.85
CA LEU A 38 25.44 1.49 3.89
C LEU A 38 26.18 1.15 2.59
N ARG A 39 27.25 0.37 2.71
CA ARG A 39 27.85 -0.29 1.54
C ARG A 39 26.83 -1.20 0.89
N ARG A 40 26.92 -1.37 -0.43
CA ARG A 40 25.96 -2.17 -1.21
C ARG A 40 25.73 -3.58 -0.64
N ARG A 41 26.81 -4.28 -0.26
CA ARG A 41 26.71 -5.61 0.36
C ARG A 41 25.87 -5.62 1.64
N SER A 42 26.06 -4.64 2.53
CA SER A 42 25.30 -4.54 3.78
C SER A 42 23.84 -4.16 3.52
N MET A 43 23.58 -3.32 2.51
CA MET A 43 22.22 -3.02 2.06
C MET A 43 21.53 -4.27 1.52
N ASP A 44 22.21 -5.06 0.69
CA ASP A 44 21.65 -6.30 0.14
C ASP A 44 21.36 -7.34 1.25
N GLU A 45 22.22 -7.43 2.27
CA GLU A 45 21.97 -8.26 3.46
C GLU A 45 20.77 -7.75 4.28
N MET A 46 20.66 -6.43 4.49
CA MET A 46 19.56 -5.81 5.23
C MET A 46 18.19 -6.01 4.55
N LEU A 47 18.16 -5.91 3.22
CA LEU A 47 16.96 -6.04 2.40
C LEU A 47 16.68 -7.48 1.93
N LYS A 48 17.41 -8.47 2.44
CA LYS A 48 17.10 -9.88 2.23
C LYS A 48 15.90 -10.28 3.08
N PHE A 49 14.70 -10.07 2.55
CA PHE A 49 13.45 -10.37 3.24
C PHE A 49 13.18 -11.87 3.34
N VAL A 50 12.75 -12.31 4.53
CA VAL A 50 12.07 -13.59 4.72
C VAL A 50 10.55 -13.38 4.72
N ASP A 51 9.82 -14.31 4.12
CA ASP A 51 8.35 -14.31 4.21
C ASP A 51 7.95 -14.64 5.65
N ILE A 52 6.95 -13.93 6.15
CA ILE A 52 6.44 -14.03 7.52
C ILE A 52 5.04 -14.65 7.58
N GLY A 53 4.57 -15.22 6.46
CA GLY A 53 3.36 -16.03 6.39
C GLY A 53 2.07 -15.23 6.18
N SER A 54 1.01 -15.96 5.82
CA SER A 54 -0.32 -15.40 5.57
C SER A 54 -0.96 -14.86 6.86
N GLY A 55 -1.54 -13.67 6.82
CA GLY A 55 -2.22 -13.02 7.95
C GLY A 55 -1.41 -11.92 8.64
N SER A 56 -0.13 -11.77 8.28
CA SER A 56 0.70 -10.66 8.74
C SER A 56 0.29 -9.31 8.10
N ARG A 57 0.53 -8.21 8.82
CA ARG A 57 0.39 -6.84 8.29
C ARG A 57 1.50 -6.45 7.30
N LYS A 58 2.57 -7.25 7.23
CA LYS A 58 3.75 -7.04 6.38
C LYS A 58 3.96 -8.29 5.52
N ARG A 59 4.56 -8.12 4.35
CA ARG A 59 4.81 -9.22 3.39
C ARG A 59 6.11 -9.96 3.69
N GLY A 60 7.07 -9.29 4.31
CA GLY A 60 8.33 -9.90 4.70
C GLY A 60 9.10 -9.03 5.69
N TYR A 61 10.18 -9.59 6.22
CA TYR A 61 11.03 -8.92 7.21
C TYR A 61 12.51 -9.21 6.92
N GLY A 62 13.32 -8.16 6.90
CA GLY A 62 14.78 -8.21 6.73
C GLY A 62 15.48 -7.91 8.05
N LEU A 63 16.70 -7.37 8.00
CA LEU A 63 17.41 -6.95 9.21
C LEU A 63 16.89 -5.59 9.67
N GLY A 64 15.85 -5.59 10.50
CA GLY A 64 15.24 -4.36 11.04
C GLY A 64 14.39 -3.57 10.03
N VAL A 65 14.08 -4.17 8.87
CA VAL A 65 13.29 -3.55 7.81
C VAL A 65 12.09 -4.43 7.46
N GLU A 66 10.92 -3.83 7.40
CA GLU A 66 9.67 -4.41 6.96
C GLU A 66 9.54 -4.24 5.44
N LEU A 67 9.13 -5.30 4.76
CA LEU A 67 8.52 -5.19 3.44
C LEU A 67 7.00 -5.10 3.64
N TYR A 68 6.42 -3.94 3.36
CA TYR A 68 5.01 -3.70 3.63
C TYR A 68 4.08 -4.45 2.66
N MET A 69 2.85 -4.69 3.12
CA MET A 69 1.75 -5.08 2.24
C MET A 69 1.43 -3.95 1.27
N ARG A 70 1.24 -4.27 -0.02
CA ARG A 70 0.93 -3.30 -1.09
C ARG A 70 -0.26 -2.38 -0.80
N ARG A 71 -1.17 -2.78 0.09
CA ARG A 71 -2.32 -1.96 0.51
C ARG A 71 -1.93 -0.67 1.24
N ILE A 72 -0.73 -0.58 1.82
CA ILE A 72 -0.25 0.63 2.50
C ILE A 72 0.21 1.69 1.49
N SER A 73 0.63 1.24 0.32
CA SER A 73 1.33 2.00 -0.71
C SER A 73 0.59 1.96 -2.05
N SER A 74 -0.72 1.77 -2.02
CA SER A 74 -1.59 1.79 -3.21
C SER A 74 -1.15 0.86 -4.35
N GLY A 75 -0.58 -0.30 -4.03
CA GLY A 75 -0.09 -1.26 -5.03
C GLY A 75 1.43 -1.30 -5.15
N GLU A 76 2.10 -0.21 -4.75
CA GLU A 76 3.55 -0.04 -4.92
C GLU A 76 4.35 -0.83 -3.89
N ARG A 77 5.62 -1.06 -4.19
CA ARG A 77 6.54 -1.65 -3.24
C ARG A 77 6.96 -0.58 -2.22
N ALA A 78 6.90 -0.94 -0.94
CA ALA A 78 7.23 -0.07 0.16
C ALA A 78 8.03 -0.83 1.22
N ILE A 79 9.12 -0.22 1.68
CA ILE A 79 10.01 -0.75 2.71
C ILE A 79 10.17 0.27 3.83
N GLY A 80 10.54 -0.18 5.02
CA GLY A 80 10.76 0.73 6.15
C GLY A 80 10.50 0.03 7.47
N HIS A 81 9.98 0.73 8.47
CA HIS A 81 9.60 0.10 9.73
C HIS A 81 8.56 0.95 10.46
N SER A 82 7.75 0.27 11.27
CA SER A 82 6.82 0.93 12.18
C SER A 82 7.21 0.67 13.63
N GLY A 83 7.11 1.68 14.48
CA GLY A 83 7.48 1.61 15.88
C GLY A 83 6.35 2.10 16.77
N ALA A 84 6.24 1.53 17.96
CA ALA A 84 5.37 2.05 18.99
C ALA A 84 6.01 1.81 20.35
N ASN A 85 5.98 2.84 21.17
CA ASN A 85 6.41 2.79 22.56
C ASN A 85 5.38 3.55 23.41
N ILE A 86 5.38 3.40 24.73
CA ILE A 86 4.37 3.98 25.61
C ILE A 86 4.15 5.48 25.27
N GLY A 87 2.93 5.79 24.81
CA GLY A 87 2.52 7.14 24.46
C GLY A 87 2.98 7.66 23.10
N THR A 88 3.59 6.83 22.23
CA THR A 88 4.07 7.24 20.91
C THR A 88 3.90 6.15 19.84
N SER A 89 3.76 6.56 18.58
CA SER A 89 3.96 5.67 17.44
C SER A 89 4.62 6.40 16.29
N ALA A 90 5.37 5.64 15.49
CA ALA A 90 6.11 6.13 14.34
C ALA A 90 5.98 5.17 13.16
N TYR A 91 6.00 5.74 11.96
CA TYR A 91 6.14 5.03 10.68
C TYR A 91 7.24 5.72 9.89
N MET A 92 8.16 4.93 9.34
CA MET A 92 9.09 5.35 8.30
C MET A 92 8.88 4.44 7.10
N VAL A 93 8.49 5.00 5.96
CA VAL A 93 8.18 4.23 4.75
C VAL A 93 8.86 4.89 3.57
N HIS A 94 9.60 4.10 2.81
CA HIS A 94 10.28 4.51 1.61
C HIS A 94 9.75 3.69 0.43
N LEU A 95 9.55 4.35 -0.71
CA LEU A 95 9.10 3.76 -1.97
C LEU A 95 10.27 3.83 -2.97
N PRO A 96 11.10 2.77 -3.07
CA PRO A 96 12.33 2.79 -3.87
C PRO A 96 12.12 3.10 -5.34
N GLU A 97 11.02 2.65 -5.91
CA GLU A 97 10.70 2.84 -7.33
C GLU A 97 10.31 4.31 -7.64
N HIS A 98 10.00 5.10 -6.62
CA HIS A 98 9.53 6.48 -6.72
C HIS A 98 10.44 7.49 -6.01
N HIS A 99 11.53 7.00 -5.40
CA HIS A 99 12.55 7.81 -4.72
C HIS A 99 11.99 8.83 -3.71
N PHE A 100 11.01 8.41 -2.91
CA PHE A 100 10.48 9.25 -1.83
C PHE A 100 10.26 8.49 -0.54
N THR A 101 10.29 9.26 0.54
CA THR A 101 10.16 8.79 1.91
C THR A 101 9.05 9.54 2.62
N VAL A 102 8.21 8.82 3.35
CA VAL A 102 7.17 9.37 4.22
C VAL A 102 7.44 8.92 5.65
N VAL A 103 7.51 9.89 6.57
CA VAL A 103 7.60 9.65 8.00
C VAL A 103 6.40 10.28 8.70
N VAL A 104 5.81 9.52 9.62
CA VAL A 104 4.73 9.99 10.49
C VAL A 104 5.08 9.61 11.92
N MET A 105 5.05 10.60 12.81
CA MET A 105 5.21 10.40 14.25
C MET A 105 4.03 11.02 14.97
N ILE A 106 3.43 10.30 15.92
CA ILE A 106 2.36 10.80 16.76
C ILE A 106 2.68 10.53 18.24
N ASN A 107 2.28 11.45 19.11
CA ASN A 107 2.37 11.35 20.56
C ASN A 107 1.15 10.61 21.16
N SER A 108 0.77 9.51 20.53
CA SER A 108 -0.30 8.64 20.99
C SER A 108 0.04 7.18 20.68
N PHE A 109 -0.30 6.27 21.58
CA PHE A 109 -0.17 4.82 21.33
C PHE A 109 -1.35 4.34 20.44
N ASN A 110 -1.47 4.91 19.24
CA ASN A 110 -2.54 4.61 18.30
C ASN A 110 -1.96 4.26 16.94
N HIS A 111 -1.56 3.00 16.81
CA HIS A 111 -0.90 2.50 15.62
C HIS A 111 -1.78 2.57 14.37
N GLU A 112 -3.09 2.37 14.50
CA GLU A 112 -4.05 2.46 13.39
C GLU A 112 -4.17 3.89 12.85
N CYS A 113 -4.15 4.90 13.74
CA CYS A 113 -4.13 6.31 13.34
C CYS A 113 -2.86 6.66 12.55
N SER A 114 -1.68 6.31 13.09
CA SER A 114 -0.42 6.56 12.37
C SER A 114 -0.34 5.83 11.03
N ALA A 115 -0.88 4.60 10.95
CA ALA A 115 -0.96 3.85 9.70
C ALA A 115 -1.89 4.51 8.68
N ALA A 116 -3.04 5.01 9.12
CA ALA A 116 -4.01 5.69 8.26
C ALA A 116 -3.44 7.01 7.70
N ILE A 117 -2.78 7.82 8.54
CA ILE A 117 -2.09 9.04 8.10
C ILE A 117 -1.01 8.70 7.06
N THR A 118 -0.15 7.72 7.37
CA THR A 118 0.92 7.27 6.48
C THR A 118 0.39 6.84 5.12
N LYS A 119 -0.65 5.98 5.10
CA LYS A 119 -1.29 5.52 3.88
C LYS A 119 -1.85 6.68 3.05
N ASN A 120 -2.53 7.64 3.70
CA ASN A 120 -3.13 8.78 3.00
C ASN A 120 -2.06 9.69 2.39
N LEU A 121 -0.98 9.98 3.12
CA LEU A 121 0.15 10.76 2.60
C LEU A 121 0.79 10.08 1.39
N ILE A 122 1.13 8.79 1.50
CA ILE A 122 1.68 8.03 0.37
C ILE A 122 0.73 8.06 -0.83
N THR A 123 -0.57 7.86 -0.61
CA THR A 123 -1.58 7.91 -1.68
C THR A 123 -1.62 9.27 -2.36
N ASN A 124 -1.54 10.36 -1.59
CA ASN A 124 -1.55 11.71 -2.16
C ASN A 124 -0.30 11.98 -2.99
N VAL A 125 0.89 11.65 -2.47
CA VAL A 125 2.15 11.80 -3.22
C VAL A 125 2.11 10.98 -4.52
N LEU A 126 1.66 9.73 -4.46
CA LEU A 126 1.54 8.89 -5.67
C LEU A 126 0.54 9.45 -6.70
N ARG A 127 -0.53 10.14 -6.27
CA ARG A 127 -1.43 10.85 -7.18
C ARG A 127 -0.76 12.07 -7.81
N GLU A 128 -0.04 12.85 -7.03
CA GLU A 128 0.72 14.01 -7.52
C GLU A 128 1.79 13.59 -8.55
N LEU A 129 2.40 12.42 -8.34
CA LEU A 129 3.35 11.81 -9.28
C LEU A 129 2.66 11.12 -10.48
N ASN A 130 1.33 11.13 -10.59
CA ASN A 130 0.54 10.45 -11.62
C ASN A 130 0.80 8.92 -11.72
N VAL A 131 1.21 8.29 -10.61
CA VAL A 131 1.44 6.84 -10.53
C VAL A 131 0.10 6.09 -10.44
N ILE A 132 -0.84 6.65 -9.67
CA ILE A 132 -2.19 6.12 -9.52
C ILE A 132 -3.21 7.10 -10.10
N GLY A 133 -4.18 6.58 -10.86
CA GLY A 133 -5.20 7.40 -11.49
C GLY A 133 -6.13 8.07 -10.49
N MET A 134 -6.85 9.11 -10.95
CA MET A 134 -7.89 9.80 -10.17
C MET A 134 -9.05 8.86 -9.77
N ILE A 135 -9.20 7.71 -10.45
CA ILE A 135 -10.22 6.70 -10.21
C ILE A 135 -9.54 5.37 -9.81
N PRO A 136 -9.53 4.99 -8.52
CA PRO A 136 -8.74 3.87 -7.98
C PRO A 136 -9.19 2.47 -8.44
N TYR A 137 -10.19 2.38 -9.31
CA TYR A 137 -10.71 1.12 -9.87
C TYR A 137 -10.53 1.01 -11.39
N PHE A 138 -10.00 2.05 -12.05
CA PHE A 138 -9.83 2.08 -13.50
C PHE A 138 -8.39 1.87 -13.98
N ASP A 139 -7.46 1.60 -13.06
CA ASP A 139 -6.08 1.22 -13.37
C ASP A 139 -5.96 -0.27 -13.80
N PHE A 140 -6.92 -0.76 -14.59
CA PHE A 140 -6.80 -2.03 -15.32
C PHE A 140 -6.38 -1.75 -16.77
N PHE A 141 -5.16 -1.27 -16.96
CA PHE A 141 -4.48 -1.44 -18.25
C PHE A 141 -3.86 -2.85 -18.26
N PRO A 142 -4.27 -3.82 -19.10
CA PRO A 142 -5.21 -3.77 -20.24
C PRO A 142 -6.61 -4.38 -19.99
N LEU A 143 -6.89 -4.96 -18.82
CA LEU A 143 -8.11 -5.74 -18.57
C LEU A 143 -9.41 -4.91 -18.52
N GLY A 144 -9.36 -3.62 -18.20
CA GLY A 144 -10.52 -2.75 -18.07
C GLY A 144 -11.24 -2.54 -19.41
N PHE A 145 -10.47 -2.36 -20.48
CA PHE A 145 -11.02 -2.29 -21.85
C PHE A 145 -11.65 -3.62 -22.28
N VAL A 146 -11.07 -4.75 -21.86
CA VAL A 146 -11.61 -6.08 -22.15
C VAL A 146 -12.97 -6.27 -21.48
N ILE A 147 -13.11 -5.86 -20.21
CA ILE A 147 -14.38 -5.96 -19.48
C ILE A 147 -15.43 -5.04 -20.09
N ILE A 148 -15.09 -3.78 -20.39
CA ILE A 148 -16.03 -2.84 -21.04
C ILE A 148 -16.46 -3.37 -22.40
N GLY A 149 -15.53 -3.86 -23.21
CA GLY A 149 -15.82 -4.48 -24.50
C GLY A 149 -16.72 -5.71 -24.37
N ALA A 150 -16.46 -6.59 -23.39
CA ALA A 150 -17.28 -7.76 -23.10
C ALA A 150 -18.70 -7.38 -22.63
N SER A 151 -18.83 -6.36 -21.78
CA SER A 151 -20.13 -5.86 -21.32
C SER A 151 -20.94 -5.23 -22.45
N LEU A 152 -20.31 -4.43 -23.32
CA LEU A 152 -20.97 -3.84 -24.50
C LEU A 152 -21.41 -4.91 -25.51
N THR A 153 -20.57 -5.90 -25.79
CA THR A 153 -20.92 -7.00 -26.70
C THR A 153 -22.05 -7.86 -26.14
N LEU A 154 -22.03 -8.17 -24.83
CA LEU A 154 -23.13 -8.89 -24.17
C LEU A 154 -24.45 -8.11 -24.24
N LEU A 155 -24.41 -6.79 -24.00
CA LEU A 155 -25.58 -5.90 -24.11
C LEU A 155 -26.17 -5.93 -25.53
N VAL A 156 -25.32 -5.85 -26.57
CA VAL A 156 -25.75 -5.94 -27.97
C VAL A 156 -26.39 -7.30 -28.26
N ILE A 157 -25.81 -8.41 -27.79
CA ILE A 157 -26.38 -9.76 -27.98
C ILE A 157 -27.75 -9.87 -27.31
N ILE A 158 -27.90 -9.33 -26.10
CA ILE A 158 -29.18 -9.31 -25.36
C ILE A 158 -30.23 -8.52 -26.14
N LEU A 159 -29.88 -7.31 -26.60
CA LEU A 159 -30.79 -6.47 -27.40
C LEU A 159 -31.20 -7.14 -28.71
N LEU A 160 -30.26 -7.81 -29.40
CA LEU A 160 -30.56 -8.58 -30.61
C LEU A 160 -31.48 -9.77 -30.33
N ARG A 161 -31.28 -10.49 -29.22
CA ARG A 161 -32.17 -11.59 -28.80
C ARG A 161 -33.57 -11.09 -28.47
N ILE A 162 -33.70 -9.98 -27.74
CA ILE A 162 -35.00 -9.36 -27.42
C ILE A 162 -35.70 -8.96 -28.72
N ARG A 163 -34.99 -8.29 -29.64
CA ARG A 163 -35.56 -7.86 -30.94
C ARG A 163 -36.00 -9.04 -31.80
N ARG A 164 -35.26 -10.16 -31.80
CA ARG A 164 -35.64 -11.39 -32.50
C ARG A 164 -36.90 -12.03 -31.89
N ARG A 165 -37.00 -12.12 -30.56
CA ARG A 165 -38.20 -12.63 -29.86
C ARG A 165 -39.43 -11.78 -30.16
N LEU A 166 -39.31 -10.46 -30.14
CA LEU A 166 -40.40 -9.54 -30.46
C LEU A 166 -40.87 -9.67 -31.93
N LYS A 167 -39.96 -9.94 -32.87
CA LYS A 167 -40.33 -10.22 -34.28
C LYS A 167 -40.99 -11.59 -34.46
N ALA A 168 -40.54 -12.61 -33.73
CA ALA A 168 -41.13 -13.94 -33.79
C ALA A 168 -42.57 -13.96 -33.26
N ASN A 169 -42.85 -13.24 -32.17
CA ASN A 169 -44.21 -13.10 -31.61
C ASN A 169 -45.14 -12.20 -32.43
N LYS A 170 -44.61 -11.43 -33.40
CA LYS A 170 -45.41 -10.59 -34.31
C LYS A 170 -45.78 -11.29 -35.63
N LYS A 171 -45.34 -12.53 -35.86
CA LYS A 171 -45.71 -13.27 -37.08
C LYS A 171 -47.13 -13.84 -36.89
N PRO A 172 -48.15 -13.42 -37.67
CA PRO A 172 -49.50 -13.95 -37.52
C PRO A 172 -49.53 -15.42 -37.92
N SER A 173 -50.34 -16.22 -37.19
CA SER A 173 -50.67 -17.59 -37.59
C SER A 173 -51.24 -17.54 -39.00
N LYS A 174 -50.58 -18.20 -39.95
CA LYS A 174 -51.21 -18.49 -41.23
C LYS A 174 -52.27 -19.55 -40.96
N ASP A 175 -53.53 -19.19 -41.24
CA ASP A 175 -54.70 -20.05 -41.13
C ASP A 175 -54.51 -21.41 -41.82
N HIS A 176 -55.11 -22.43 -41.22
CA HIS A 176 -55.56 -23.63 -41.94
C HIS A 176 -57.07 -23.72 -41.80
N SER A 177 -57.73 -23.45 -42.95
CA SER A 177 -58.94 -24.05 -43.52
C SER A 177 -60.02 -24.59 -42.59
#